data_AF-A0ABD5GKQ4-F1
#
_entry.id   AF-A0ABD5GKQ4-F1
#
_cell.length_a   1.000
_cell.length_b   1.000
_cell.length_c   1.000
_cell.angle_alpha   90.00
_cell.angle_beta   90.00
_cell.angle_gamma   90.00
#
_symmetry.space_group_name_H-M   'P 1'
#
loop_
_entity.id
_entity.type
_entity.pdbx_description
1 polymer ?
#
loop_
_entity_poly.entity_id
_entity_poly.type
_entity_poly.pdbx_seq_one_letter_code
_entity_poly.pdbx_strand_id
1 'polypeptide(L)'
;MGEHRNPNLKNKAVFTQRDMILGIPSRVFIGTLFLVAFAAVVFCVYLPIYLGLGSSLVIGLLVLIPVYLVHKDDPEAYIVWLRSLFAAARLTVSRSTRRRVLLLSRRADGNLQVTTITKRN
;
A
#
# COMPACT_ATOMS: atom_id res chain seq x y z
N MET A 1 16.33 25.61 3.50
CA MET A 1 16.87 24.70 4.54
C MET A 1 17.79 23.71 3.83
N GLY A 2 19.09 23.76 4.11
CA GLY A 2 20.09 22.94 3.42
C GLY A 2 19.94 21.46 3.76
N GLU A 3 19.70 20.64 2.74
CA GLU A 3 19.51 19.20 2.87
C GLU A 3 20.84 18.53 3.26
N HIS A 4 21.00 18.12 4.52
CA HIS A 4 22.12 17.30 4.97
C HIS A 4 21.98 15.87 4.40
N ARG A 5 22.38 15.70 3.14
CA ARG A 5 22.47 14.39 2.48
C ARG A 5 23.70 13.63 2.99
N ASN A 6 23.48 12.68 3.91
CA ASN A 6 24.53 11.77 4.36
C ASN A 6 25.04 10.92 3.17
N PRO A 7 26.32 11.07 2.78
CA PRO A 7 26.87 10.39 1.60
C PRO A 7 26.93 8.86 1.74
N ASN A 8 26.88 8.33 2.97
CA ASN A 8 27.02 6.89 3.27
C ASN A 8 25.73 6.06 3.14
N LEU A 9 24.58 6.67 2.83
CA LEU A 9 23.36 5.91 2.57
C LEU A 9 23.47 5.22 1.20
N LYS A 10 23.71 3.90 1.20
CA LYS A 10 23.76 3.06 -0.01
C LYS A 10 22.44 3.04 -0.80
N ASN A 11 21.31 3.34 -0.15
CA ASN A 11 19.99 3.30 -0.75
C ASN A 11 19.38 4.70 -0.89
N LYS A 12 20.09 5.61 -1.57
CA LYS A 12 19.62 6.98 -1.84
C LYS A 12 18.32 7.01 -2.67
N ALA A 13 18.07 5.95 -3.44
CA ALA A 13 16.89 5.80 -4.28
C ALA A 13 15.57 5.70 -3.48
N VAL A 14 15.63 5.33 -2.19
CA VAL A 14 14.45 5.35 -1.29
C VAL A 14 13.97 6.78 -1.02
N PHE A 15 14.86 7.77 -1.16
CA PHE A 15 14.56 9.19 -1.01
C PHE A 15 14.36 9.93 -2.35
N THR A 16 14.21 9.19 -3.45
CA THR A 16 13.85 9.80 -4.74
C THR A 16 12.56 10.59 -4.55
N GLN A 17 12.57 11.88 -4.90
CA GLN A 17 11.38 12.72 -4.94
C GLN A 17 10.31 11.98 -5.75
N ARG A 18 9.22 11.59 -5.08
CA ARG A 18 8.10 10.96 -5.75
C ARG A 18 7.30 12.05 -6.45
N ASP A 19 6.99 11.87 -7.72
CA ASP A 19 6.07 12.73 -8.43
C ASP A 19 4.66 12.53 -7.85
N MET A 20 4.24 13.50 -7.03
CA MET A 20 2.94 13.53 -6.38
C MET A 20 2.21 14.81 -6.78
N ILE A 21 0.95 14.68 -7.18
CA ILE A 21 0.04 15.79 -7.43
C ILE A 21 -1.01 15.76 -6.33
N LEU A 22 -1.11 16.84 -5.52
CA LEU A 22 -2.05 16.95 -4.40
C LEU A 22 -1.93 15.79 -3.37
N GLY A 23 -0.74 15.24 -3.17
CA GLY A 23 -0.50 14.11 -2.25
C GLY A 23 -0.88 12.74 -2.83
N ILE A 24 -1.29 12.68 -4.11
CA ILE A 24 -1.59 11.44 -4.83
C ILE A 24 -0.46 11.19 -5.84
N PRO A 25 0.06 9.97 -6.01
CA PRO A 25 1.01 9.65 -7.07
C PRO A 25 0.47 10.06 -8.45
N SER A 26 1.27 10.76 -9.24
CA SER A 26 0.82 11.37 -10.51
C SER A 26 0.15 10.36 -11.46
N ARG A 27 0.66 9.12 -11.50
CA ARG A 27 0.11 8.04 -12.33
C ARG A 27 -1.30 7.66 -11.92
N VAL A 28 -1.56 7.58 -10.62
CA VAL A 28 -2.89 7.26 -10.08
C VAL A 28 -3.83 8.43 -10.31
N PHE A 29 -3.37 9.66 -10.03
CA PHE A 29 -4.16 10.87 -10.22
C PHE A 29 -4.64 11.02 -11.68
N ILE A 30 -3.76 10.83 -12.66
CA ILE A 30 -4.12 10.90 -14.10
C ILE A 30 -5.14 9.81 -14.46
N GLY A 31 -4.94 8.58 -13.99
CA GLY A 31 -5.89 7.48 -14.22
C GLY A 31 -7.27 7.76 -13.63
N THR A 32 -7.31 8.27 -12.40
CA THR A 32 -8.57 8.66 -11.74
C THR A 32 -9.24 9.83 -12.47
N LEU A 33 -8.48 10.83 -12.89
CA LEU A 33 -9.01 11.97 -13.64
C LEU A 33 -9.62 11.53 -14.98
N PHE A 34 -8.97 10.61 -15.69
CA PHE A 34 -9.49 10.05 -16.93
C PHE A 34 -10.82 9.32 -16.70
N LEU A 35 -10.91 8.50 -15.64
CA LEU A 35 -12.14 7.80 -15.27
C LEU A 35 -13.29 8.78 -14.97
N VAL A 36 -13.03 9.81 -14.17
CA VAL A 36 -14.02 10.83 -13.80
C VAL A 36 -14.46 11.64 -15.03
N ALA A 37 -13.51 12.04 -15.89
CA ALA A 37 -13.82 12.75 -17.12
C ALA A 37 -14.67 11.91 -18.08
N PHE A 38 -14.35 10.61 -18.22
CA PHE A 38 -15.14 9.68 -19.02
C PHE A 38 -16.58 9.55 -18.48
N ALA A 39 -16.71 9.33 -17.16
CA ALA A 39 -18.03 9.27 -16.52
C ALA A 39 -18.83 10.56 -16.72
N ALA A 40 -18.17 11.71 -16.63
CA ALA A 40 -18.80 13.00 -16.85
C ALA A 40 -19.32 13.17 -18.29
N VAL A 41 -18.56 12.74 -19.29
CA VAL A 41 -19.01 12.73 -20.69
C VAL A 41 -20.23 11.83 -20.85
N VAL A 42 -20.20 10.62 -20.29
CA VAL A 42 -21.36 9.70 -20.33
C VAL A 42 -22.58 10.36 -19.69
N PHE A 43 -22.45 10.98 -18.52
CA PHE A 43 -23.58 11.63 -17.88
C PHE A 43 -24.13 12.82 -18.66
N CYS A 44 -23.27 13.65 -19.26
CA CYS A 44 -23.71 14.76 -20.09
C CYS A 44 -24.35 14.33 -21.42
N VAL A 45 -24.02 13.14 -21.94
CA VAL A 45 -24.63 12.59 -23.17
C VAL A 45 -26.00 11.96 -22.90
N TYR A 46 -26.14 11.23 -21.80
CA TYR A 46 -27.34 10.42 -21.52
C TYR A 46 -28.33 11.07 -20.55
N LEU A 47 -27.94 12.09 -19.79
CA LEU A 47 -28.83 12.84 -18.90
C LEU A 47 -29.03 14.28 -19.40
N PRO A 48 -30.12 14.95 -19.00
CA PRO A 48 -30.25 16.40 -19.18
C PRO A 48 -29.04 17.13 -18.61
N ILE A 49 -28.52 18.13 -19.32
CA ILE A 49 -27.24 18.81 -19.02
C ILE A 49 -27.09 19.20 -17.54
N TYR A 50 -28.12 19.77 -16.91
CA TYR A 50 -28.06 20.15 -15.50
C TYR A 50 -27.91 18.95 -14.55
N LEU A 51 -28.62 17.86 -14.84
CA LEU A 51 -28.51 16.61 -14.07
C LEU A 51 -27.19 15.91 -14.36
N GLY A 52 -26.72 15.92 -15.61
CA GLY A 52 -25.45 15.36 -16.02
C GLY A 52 -24.26 16.05 -15.35
N LEU A 53 -24.27 17.39 -15.28
CA LEU A 53 -23.25 18.15 -14.56
C LEU A 53 -23.29 17.88 -13.05
N GLY A 54 -24.49 17.85 -12.46
CA GLY A 54 -24.67 17.53 -11.03
C GLY A 54 -24.15 16.13 -10.68
N SER A 55 -24.53 15.11 -11.45
CA SER A 55 -24.09 13.73 -11.23
C SER A 55 -22.58 13.56 -11.49
N SER A 56 -22.02 14.28 -12.47
CA SER A 56 -20.58 14.31 -12.72
C SER A 56 -19.78 14.85 -11.54
N LEU A 57 -20.29 15.90 -10.89
CA LEU A 57 -19.64 16.47 -9.72
C LEU A 57 -19.73 15.49 -8.53
N VAL A 58 -20.89 14.88 -8.31
CA VAL A 58 -21.09 13.89 -7.25
C VAL A 58 -20.19 12.68 -7.44
N ILE A 59 -20.12 12.10 -8.65
CA ILE A 59 -19.25 10.94 -8.88
C ILE A 59 -17.77 11.32 -8.77
N GLY A 60 -17.39 12.51 -9.23
CA GLY A 60 -16.04 13.03 -9.11
C GLY A 60 -15.60 13.08 -7.64
N LEU A 61 -16.45 13.62 -6.76
CA LEU A 61 -16.17 13.65 -5.32
C LEU A 61 -16.12 12.24 -4.71
N LEU A 62 -17.07 11.37 -5.05
CA LEU A 62 -17.13 10.01 -4.52
C LEU A 62 -15.90 9.17 -4.90
N VAL A 63 -15.27 9.47 -6.03
CA VAL A 63 -14.05 8.77 -6.48
C VAL A 63 -12.79 9.46 -5.94
N LEU A 64 -12.69 10.79 -6.04
CA LEU A 64 -11.48 11.52 -5.68
C LEU A 64 -11.22 11.55 -4.17
N ILE A 65 -12.26 11.62 -3.34
CA ILE A 65 -12.10 11.67 -1.88
C ILE A 65 -11.45 10.38 -1.34
N PRO A 66 -11.96 9.16 -1.64
CA PRO A 66 -11.30 7.94 -1.19
C PRO A 66 -9.88 7.79 -1.76
N VAL A 67 -9.67 8.15 -3.03
CA VAL A 67 -8.33 8.09 -3.65
C VAL A 67 -7.35 9.00 -2.91
N TYR A 68 -7.77 10.21 -2.57
CA TYR A 68 -6.98 11.14 -1.77
C TYR A 68 -6.69 10.59 -0.38
N LEU A 69 -7.71 10.10 0.34
CA LEU A 69 -7.55 9.57 1.70
C LEU A 69 -6.57 8.40 1.75
N VAL A 70 -6.63 7.48 0.78
CA VAL A 70 -5.74 6.31 0.71
C VAL A 70 -4.28 6.73 0.45
N HIS A 71 -4.04 7.70 -0.45
CA HIS A 71 -2.69 8.07 -0.85
C HIS A 71 -2.05 9.14 0.03
N LYS A 72 -2.84 9.85 0.83
CA LYS A 72 -2.36 10.83 1.81
C LYS A 72 -1.41 10.19 2.84
N ASP A 73 -1.75 8.99 3.31
CA ASP A 73 -0.99 8.30 4.35
C ASP A 73 0.05 7.33 3.77
N ASP A 74 -0.25 6.69 2.64
CA ASP A 74 0.70 5.81 1.92
C ASP A 74 0.61 6.02 0.39
N PRO A 75 1.58 6.74 -0.22
CA PRO A 75 1.61 6.94 -1.67
C PRO A 75 1.73 5.64 -2.48
N GLU A 76 2.22 4.54 -1.89
CA GLU A 76 2.39 3.26 -2.59
C GLU A 76 1.20 2.31 -2.37
N ALA A 77 0.13 2.77 -1.72
CA ALA A 77 -1.05 1.95 -1.43
C ALA A 77 -1.67 1.31 -2.70
N TYR A 78 -1.57 1.98 -3.85
CA TYR A 78 -2.08 1.44 -5.12
C TYR A 78 -1.35 0.16 -5.56
N ILE A 79 -0.09 -0.08 -5.17
CA ILE A 79 0.67 -1.27 -5.56
C ILE A 79 0.00 -2.53 -4.99
N VAL A 80 -0.50 -2.47 -3.76
CA VAL A 80 -1.20 -3.59 -3.12
C VAL A 80 -2.49 -3.89 -3.87
N TRP A 81 -3.24 -2.84 -4.23
CA TRP A 81 -4.45 -2.96 -5.03
C TRP A 81 -4.18 -3.55 -6.41
N LEU A 82 -3.20 -3.02 -7.16
CA LEU A 82 -2.82 -3.55 -8.47
C LEU A 82 -2.41 -5.02 -8.37
N ARG A 83 -1.61 -5.37 -7.36
CA ARG A 83 -1.21 -6.75 -7.11
C ARG A 83 -2.40 -7.64 -6.77
N SER A 84 -3.41 -7.15 -6.05
CA SER A 84 -4.62 -7.94 -5.75
C SER A 84 -5.47 -8.26 -6.99
N LEU A 85 -5.45 -7.42 -8.04
CA LEU A 85 -6.17 -7.69 -9.28
C LEU A 85 -5.55 -8.84 -10.09
N PHE A 86 -4.23 -9.03 -9.97
CA PHE A 86 -3.50 -10.07 -10.73
C PHE A 86 -3.08 -11.28 -9.87
N ALA A 87 -3.01 -11.13 -8.55
CA ALA A 87 -2.64 -12.21 -7.64
C ALA A 87 -3.88 -12.96 -7.17
N ALA A 88 -4.09 -14.16 -7.68
CA ALA A 88 -5.08 -15.10 -7.17
C ALA A 88 -4.79 -15.42 -5.68
N ALA A 89 -5.58 -14.84 -4.77
CA ALA A 89 -5.82 -15.30 -3.40
C ALA A 89 -4.61 -15.66 -2.50
N ARG A 90 -3.41 -15.11 -2.74
CA ARG A 90 -2.22 -15.36 -1.89
C ARG A 90 -1.73 -14.13 -1.12
N LEU A 91 -2.64 -13.28 -0.65
CA LEU A 91 -2.34 -12.35 0.43
C LEU A 91 -2.33 -13.11 1.77
N THR A 92 -1.37 -14.01 1.96
CA THR A 92 -1.18 -14.72 3.24
C THR A 92 -0.30 -13.87 4.15
N VAL A 93 -0.90 -13.28 5.18
CA VAL A 93 -0.16 -12.63 6.27
C VAL A 93 0.33 -13.72 7.22
N SER A 94 1.50 -14.29 6.94
CA SER A 94 2.19 -15.17 7.89
C SER A 94 2.89 -14.34 8.95
N ARG A 95 2.25 -14.16 10.12
CA ARG A 95 2.95 -13.67 11.31
C ARG A 95 3.63 -14.85 12.00
N SER A 96 4.90 -15.08 11.67
CA SER A 96 5.74 -16.03 12.43
C SER A 96 6.24 -15.34 13.71
N THR A 97 5.64 -15.70 14.86
CA THR A 97 6.23 -15.33 16.16
C THR A 97 7.30 -16.36 16.51
N ARG A 98 8.54 -15.94 16.73
CA ARG A 98 9.61 -16.84 17.20
C ARG A 98 9.28 -17.26 18.64
N ARG A 99 8.70 -18.44 18.83
CA ARG A 99 8.60 -19.05 20.16
C ARG A 99 9.94 -19.69 20.51
N ARG A 100 10.48 -19.37 21.69
CA ARG A 100 11.59 -20.14 22.29
C ARG A 100 11.03 -21.50 22.68
N VAL A 101 11.54 -22.56 22.05
CA VAL A 101 11.22 -23.94 22.40
C VAL A 101 12.36 -24.46 23.28
N LEU A 102 12.01 -24.89 24.49
CA LEU A 102 12.91 -25.56 25.41
C LEU A 102 12.75 -27.06 25.19
N LEU A 103 13.81 -27.75 24.78
CA LEU A 103 13.82 -29.21 24.72
C LEU A 103 14.33 -29.75 26.06
N LEU A 104 13.52 -30.62 26.66
CA LEU A 104 13.89 -31.39 27.83
C LEU A 104 14.36 -32.76 27.34
N SER A 105 15.67 -33.01 27.39
CA SER A 105 16.22 -34.35 27.17
C SER A 105 16.61 -34.96 28.51
N ARG A 106 16.36 -36.27 28.66
CA ARG A 106 16.76 -37.02 29.85
C ARG A 106 18.17 -37.55 29.66
N ARG A 107 19.09 -37.19 30.56
CA ARG A 107 20.47 -37.68 30.54
C ARG A 107 20.56 -39.07 31.15
N ALA A 108 21.60 -39.83 30.82
CA ALA A 108 21.85 -41.17 31.35
C ALA A 108 21.95 -41.18 32.89
N ASP A 109 22.35 -40.06 33.51
CA ASP A 109 22.49 -39.89 34.97
C ASP A 109 21.15 -39.58 35.67
N GLY A 110 20.01 -39.70 35.00
CA GLY A 110 18.67 -39.45 35.56
C GLY A 110 18.25 -37.97 35.62
N ASN A 111 19.19 -37.02 35.46
CA ASN A 111 18.90 -35.58 35.44
C ASN A 111 18.34 -35.09 34.10
N LEU A 112 17.46 -34.08 34.15
CA LEU A 112 16.88 -33.41 32.98
C LEU A 112 17.83 -32.32 32.47
N GLN A 113 18.18 -32.36 31.19
CA GLN A 113 18.97 -31.33 30.53
C GLN A 113 18.04 -30.43 29.71
N VAL A 114 18.10 -29.12 29.95
CA VAL A 114 17.36 -28.12 29.19
C VAL A 114 18.25 -27.58 28.07
N THR A 115 17.92 -27.90 26.83
CA THR A 115 18.66 -27.41 25.66
C THR A 115 17.82 -26.36 24.94
N THR A 116 18.32 -25.12 24.89
CA THR A 116 17.63 -24.03 24.17
C THR A 116 18.06 -24.05 22.72
N ILE A 117 17.19 -24.49 21.81
CA ILE A 117 17.46 -24.36 20.37
C ILE A 117 17.14 -22.91 19.97
N THR A 118 18.17 -22.09 19.90
CA THR A 118 18.09 -20.80 19.21
C THR A 118 18.52 -21.02 17.78
N LYS A 119 17.57 -21.08 16.83
CA LYS A 119 17.87 -21.16 15.40
C LYS A 119 18.61 -19.88 14.98
N ARG A 120 19.94 -19.97 14.87
CA ARG A 120 20.85 -18.92 14.39
C ARG A 120 20.78 -18.95 12.85
N ASN A 121 20.42 -17.81 12.24
CA ASN A 121 20.54 -17.62 10.80
C ASN A 121 22.00 -17.56 10.40
#